data_AF-A0A8J8IXD8-F1
#
_entry.id   AF-A0A8J8IXD8-F1
#
_cell.length_a   1.000
_cell.length_b   1.000
_cell.length_c   1.000
_cell.angle_alpha   90.00
_cell.angle_beta   90.00
_cell.angle_gamma   90.00
#
_symmetry.space_group_name_H-M   'P 1'
#
loop_
_entity.id
_entity.type
_entity.pdbx_description
1 polymer ?
#
loop_
_entity_poly.entity_id
_entity_poly.type
_entity_poly.pdbx_seq_one_letter_code
_entity_poly.pdbx_strand_id
1 'polypeptide(L)'
;MRGVLPTALLAFITYVLFTGSATPYDLFTGAIVAVGVGLLMGKYVVQSDAKALNPVRWFWSIVYFIWYMLVAETKSHIDVIRRIITGNYNPGIVKVPVDVETSYAKTLIANSITNTPGTYVVNMDEKYLYVHWIDVATEDPEKAREEISADFERFAKRILE
;
A
#
# COMPACT_ATOMS: atom_id res chain seq x y z
N MET A 1 14.71 4.62 -21.65
CA MET A 1 14.84 5.36 -20.39
C MET A 1 13.53 5.38 -19.58
N ARG A 2 12.74 4.28 -19.62
CA ARG A 2 11.47 4.22 -18.87
C ARG A 2 11.76 4.26 -17.37
N GLY A 3 10.97 5.03 -16.63
CA GLY A 3 11.00 5.08 -15.18
C GLY A 3 12.12 5.93 -14.59
N VAL A 4 13.04 6.44 -15.40
CA VAL A 4 14.21 7.19 -14.90
C VAL A 4 13.77 8.45 -14.17
N LEU A 5 12.93 9.27 -14.81
CA LEU A 5 12.46 10.53 -14.24
C LEU A 5 11.65 10.34 -12.95
N PRO A 6 10.57 9.52 -12.93
CA PRO A 6 9.79 9.34 -11.70
C PRO A 6 10.61 8.71 -10.56
N THR A 7 11.50 7.76 -10.86
CA THR A 7 12.39 7.18 -9.84
C THR A 7 13.41 8.18 -9.33
N ALA A 8 13.99 9.02 -10.20
CA ALA A 8 14.90 10.09 -9.79
C ALA A 8 14.18 11.11 -8.90
N LEU A 9 12.97 11.54 -9.27
CA LEU A 9 12.17 12.46 -8.46
C LEU A 9 11.86 11.87 -7.07
N LEU A 10 11.44 10.61 -7.01
CA LEU A 10 11.20 9.92 -5.75
C LEU A 10 12.48 9.86 -4.90
N ALA A 11 13.60 9.43 -5.49
CA ALA A 11 14.88 9.35 -4.79
C ALA A 11 15.37 10.72 -4.29
N PHE A 12 15.17 11.78 -5.08
CA PHE A 12 15.52 13.15 -4.69
C PHE A 12 14.70 13.63 -3.50
N ILE A 13 13.38 13.43 -3.53
CA ILE A 13 12.48 13.77 -2.42
C ILE A 13 12.89 13.01 -1.17
N THR A 14 13.13 11.70 -1.28
CA THR A 14 13.59 10.88 -0.16
C THR A 14 14.93 11.37 0.38
N TYR A 15 15.89 11.71 -0.50
CA TYR A 15 17.20 12.22 -0.09
C TYR A 15 17.04 13.48 0.77
N VAL A 16 16.29 14.48 0.27
CA VAL A 16 16.08 15.77 0.97
C VAL A 16 15.33 15.58 2.29
N LEU A 17 14.32 14.72 2.31
CA LEU A 17 13.58 14.40 3.54
C LEU A 17 14.48 13.76 4.61
N PHE A 18 15.38 12.86 4.21
CA PHE A 18 16.27 12.16 5.13
C PHE A 18 17.44 13.02 5.60
N THR A 19 17.99 13.89 4.74
CA THR A 19 19.02 14.84 5.16
C THR A 19 18.44 15.96 6.03
N GLY A 20 17.14 16.27 5.91
CA GLY A 20 16.48 17.34 6.67
C GLY A 20 17.05 18.73 6.36
N SER A 21 17.77 18.87 5.24
CA SER A 21 18.51 20.06 4.85
C SER A 21 18.30 20.37 3.37
N ALA A 22 18.15 21.65 3.06
CA ALA A 22 17.91 22.16 1.70
C ALA A 22 18.99 23.18 1.29
N THR A 23 20.23 23.02 1.78
CA THR A 23 21.35 23.86 1.31
C THR A 23 21.64 23.59 -0.18
N PRO A 24 22.21 24.55 -0.93
CA PRO A 24 22.59 24.32 -2.32
C PRO A 24 23.49 23.10 -2.53
N TYR A 25 24.36 22.81 -1.57
CA TYR A 25 25.21 21.62 -1.58
C TYR A 25 24.38 20.34 -1.52
N ASP A 26 23.44 20.24 -0.58
CA ASP A 26 22.60 19.04 -0.39
C ASP A 26 21.66 18.81 -1.59
N LEU A 27 21.10 19.89 -2.15
CA LEU A 27 20.27 19.78 -3.34
C LEU A 27 21.09 19.31 -4.55
N PHE A 28 22.32 19.78 -4.68
CA PHE A 28 23.19 19.37 -5.78
C PHE A 28 23.62 17.90 -5.65
N THR A 29 24.10 17.47 -4.48
CA THR A 29 24.49 16.08 -4.25
C THR A 29 23.28 15.15 -4.35
N GLY A 30 22.13 15.56 -3.80
CA GLY A 30 20.87 14.85 -3.92
C GLY A 30 20.44 14.65 -5.37
N ALA A 31 20.56 15.68 -6.22
CA ALA A 31 20.23 15.60 -7.64
C ALA A 31 21.13 14.61 -8.39
N ILE A 32 22.43 14.61 -8.11
CA ILE A 32 23.38 13.65 -8.71
C ILE A 32 23.00 12.22 -8.31
N VAL A 33 22.77 11.98 -7.02
CA VAL A 33 22.37 10.66 -6.50
C VAL A 33 21.05 10.21 -7.13
N ALA A 34 20.05 11.09 -7.17
CA ALA A 34 18.74 10.83 -7.75
C ALA A 34 18.81 10.44 -9.22
N VAL A 35 19.59 11.15 -10.03
CA VAL A 35 19.79 10.82 -11.45
C VAL A 35 20.49 9.46 -11.59
N GLY A 36 21.54 9.20 -10.79
CA GLY A 36 22.22 7.91 -10.78
C GLY A 36 21.27 6.75 -10.45
N VAL A 37 20.47 6.89 -9.39
CA VAL A 37 19.46 5.91 -8.99
C VAL A 37 18.39 5.75 -10.06
N GLY A 38 17.89 6.83 -10.64
CA GLY A 38 16.91 6.79 -11.72
C GLY A 38 17.43 6.03 -12.94
N LEU A 39 18.68 6.26 -13.35
CA LEU A 39 19.31 5.58 -14.48
C LEU A 39 19.51 4.08 -14.24
N LEU A 40 19.88 3.68 -13.02
CA LEU A 40 20.13 2.29 -12.66
C LEU A 40 18.84 1.50 -12.40
N MET A 41 17.90 2.11 -11.68
CA MET A 41 16.73 1.42 -11.10
C MET A 41 15.40 1.75 -11.78
N GLY A 42 15.31 2.82 -12.56
CA GLY A 42 14.04 3.31 -13.11
C GLY A 42 13.23 2.25 -13.87
N LYS A 43 13.90 1.42 -14.67
CA LYS A 43 13.24 0.35 -15.45
C LYS A 43 12.62 -0.76 -14.59
N TYR A 44 13.11 -0.95 -13.37
CA TYR A 44 12.64 -1.97 -12.43
C TYR A 44 11.55 -1.43 -11.50
N VAL A 45 11.66 -0.15 -11.10
CA VAL A 45 10.75 0.47 -10.13
C VAL A 45 9.44 0.91 -10.78
N VAL A 46 9.49 1.46 -12.01
CA VAL A 46 8.32 2.07 -12.65
C VAL A 46 7.95 1.36 -13.95
N GLN A 47 6.70 0.89 -14.00
CA GLN A 47 6.14 0.25 -15.19
C GLN A 47 5.59 1.24 -16.23
N SER A 48 5.12 2.41 -15.80
CA SER A 48 4.60 3.45 -16.68
C SER A 48 4.81 4.83 -16.09
N ASP A 49 5.61 5.65 -16.78
CA ASP A 49 5.94 7.02 -16.36
C ASP A 49 4.67 7.89 -16.35
N ALA A 50 3.79 7.70 -17.33
CA ALA A 50 2.51 8.41 -17.42
C ALA A 50 1.61 8.10 -16.21
N LYS A 51 1.56 6.84 -15.76
CA LYS A 51 0.81 6.48 -14.54
C LYS A 51 1.51 7.01 -13.28
N ALA A 52 2.84 6.91 -13.19
CA ALA A 52 3.61 7.34 -12.02
C ALA A 52 3.58 8.86 -11.80
N LEU A 53 3.52 9.67 -12.85
CA LEU A 53 3.52 11.13 -12.79
C LEU A 53 2.11 11.74 -12.85
N ASN A 54 1.05 10.93 -12.86
CA ASN A 54 -0.32 11.43 -12.97
C ASN A 54 -0.79 12.08 -11.66
N PRO A 55 -1.09 13.39 -11.63
CA PRO A 55 -1.48 14.10 -10.42
C PRO A 55 -2.79 13.58 -9.80
N VAL A 56 -3.71 13.03 -10.61
CA VAL A 56 -4.97 12.45 -10.11
C VAL A 56 -4.70 11.23 -9.24
N ARG A 57 -3.71 10.40 -9.61
CA ARG A 57 -3.31 9.22 -8.82
C ARG A 57 -2.64 9.63 -7.50
N TRP A 58 -1.83 10.68 -7.52
CA TRP A 58 -1.24 11.27 -6.31
C TRP A 58 -2.31 11.84 -5.37
N PHE A 59 -3.30 12.54 -5.92
CA PHE A 59 -4.45 13.00 -5.14
C PHE A 59 -5.16 11.84 -4.44
N TRP A 60 -5.48 10.77 -5.17
CA TRP A 60 -6.10 9.57 -4.57
C TRP A 60 -5.18 8.86 -3.58
N SER A 61 -3.85 8.90 -3.77
CA SER A 61 -2.89 8.35 -2.81
C SER A 61 -2.89 9.12 -1.49
N ILE A 62 -3.03 10.45 -1.54
CA ILE A 62 -3.13 11.29 -0.35
C ILE A 62 -4.46 11.06 0.36
N VAL A 63 -5.57 11.02 -0.39
CA VAL A 63 -6.90 10.71 0.17
C VAL A 63 -6.90 9.33 0.82
N TYR A 64 -6.30 8.34 0.14
CA TYR A 64 -6.12 7.00 0.67
C TYR A 64 -5.30 7.01 1.96
N PHE A 65 -4.15 7.68 1.98
CA PHE A 65 -3.29 7.76 3.16
C PHE A 65 -4.01 8.36 4.37
N ILE A 66 -4.74 9.47 4.17
CA ILE A 66 -5.51 10.12 5.24
C ILE A 66 -6.62 9.21 5.76
N TRP A 67 -7.40 8.60 4.85
CA TRP A 67 -8.45 7.66 5.23
C TRP A 67 -7.89 6.43 5.94
N TYR A 68 -6.81 5.86 5.42
CA TYR A 68 -6.12 4.70 5.98
C TYR A 68 -5.65 4.98 7.41
N MET A 69 -4.91 6.07 7.62
CA MET A 69 -4.36 6.43 8.92
C MET A 69 -5.43 6.79 9.95
N LEU A 70 -6.46 7.54 9.55
CA LEU A 70 -7.44 8.06 10.51
C LEU A 70 -8.59 7.09 10.76
N VAL A 71 -9.03 6.35 9.74
CA VAL A 71 -10.23 5.52 9.80
C VAL A 71 -9.87 4.04 9.93
N ALA A 72 -9.16 3.48 8.95
CA ALA A 72 -8.89 2.04 8.91
C ALA A 72 -8.03 1.59 10.11
N GLU A 73 -6.88 2.22 10.31
CA GLU A 73 -5.97 1.92 11.43
C GLU A 73 -6.65 2.10 12.79
N THR A 74 -7.30 3.24 13.02
CA THR A 74 -7.98 3.51 14.29
C THR A 74 -9.07 2.47 14.59
N LYS A 75 -9.92 2.13 13.61
CA LYS A 75 -10.99 1.12 13.77
C LYS A 75 -10.40 -0.24 14.12
N SER A 76 -9.38 -0.68 13.38
CA SER A 76 -8.72 -1.98 13.57
C SER A 76 -8.01 -2.07 14.92
N HIS A 77 -7.30 -1.02 15.35
CA HIS A 77 -6.70 -0.98 16.68
C HIS A 77 -7.73 -1.09 17.80
N ILE A 78 -8.85 -0.36 17.71
CA ILE A 78 -9.92 -0.43 18.71
C ILE A 78 -10.53 -1.84 18.77
N ASP A 79 -10.77 -2.46 17.62
CA ASP A 79 -11.31 -3.82 17.54
C ASP A 79 -10.36 -4.83 18.21
N VAL A 80 -9.07 -4.81 17.88
CA VAL A 80 -8.08 -5.70 18.48
C VAL A 80 -7.93 -5.47 19.98
N ILE A 81 -7.91 -4.21 20.45
CA ILE A 81 -7.88 -3.90 21.89
C ILE A 81 -9.10 -4.50 22.59
N ARG A 82 -10.29 -4.35 22.00
CA ARG A 82 -11.52 -4.92 22.55
C ARG A 82 -11.41 -6.44 22.67
N ARG A 83 -10.87 -7.12 21.67
CA ARG A 83 -10.69 -8.59 21.65
C ARG A 83 -9.69 -9.07 22.70
N ILE A 84 -8.60 -8.33 22.88
CA ILE A 84 -7.62 -8.63 23.93
C ILE A 84 -8.28 -8.56 25.31
N ILE A 85 -9.11 -7.53 25.55
CA ILE A 85 -9.79 -7.33 26.84
C ILE A 85 -10.89 -8.39 27.07
N THR A 86 -11.68 -8.72 26.05
CA THR A 86 -12.78 -9.70 26.19
C THR A 86 -12.32 -11.15 26.15
N GLY A 87 -11.12 -11.42 25.59
CA GLY A 87 -10.62 -12.76 25.35
C GLY A 87 -11.43 -13.54 24.29
N ASN A 88 -12.27 -12.87 23.51
CA ASN A 88 -13.10 -13.50 22.48
C ASN A 88 -12.49 -13.32 21.09
N TYR A 89 -11.96 -14.40 20.54
CA TYR A 89 -11.34 -14.46 19.22
C TYR A 89 -11.59 -15.83 18.59
N ASN A 90 -11.86 -15.85 17.28
CA ASN A 90 -12.03 -17.05 16.48
C ASN A 90 -11.04 -17.05 15.30
N PRO A 91 -9.76 -17.39 15.51
CA PRO A 91 -8.73 -17.17 14.51
C PRO A 91 -8.81 -18.23 13.42
N GLY A 92 -8.58 -17.83 12.17
CA GLY A 92 -8.60 -18.75 11.04
C GLY A 92 -8.03 -18.13 9.77
N ILE A 93 -7.75 -18.99 8.78
CA ILE A 93 -7.30 -18.56 7.46
C ILE A 93 -8.49 -18.60 6.52
N VAL A 94 -8.83 -17.45 5.94
CA VAL A 94 -9.90 -17.29 4.97
C VAL A 94 -9.35 -16.97 3.59
N LYS A 95 -10.10 -17.35 2.56
CA LYS A 95 -9.80 -17.05 1.17
C LYS A 95 -10.58 -15.81 0.74
N VAL A 96 -9.87 -14.78 0.30
CA VAL A 96 -10.44 -13.48 -0.07
C VAL A 96 -10.21 -13.22 -1.56
N PRO A 97 -11.26 -13.19 -2.41
CA PRO A 97 -11.13 -12.81 -3.81
C PRO A 97 -10.68 -11.36 -3.93
N VAL A 98 -9.82 -11.09 -4.92
CA VAL A 98 -9.32 -9.75 -5.19
C VAL A 98 -9.72 -9.34 -6.60
N ASP A 99 -10.34 -8.18 -6.70
CA ASP A 99 -10.81 -7.61 -7.97
C ASP A 99 -9.87 -6.49 -8.44
N VAL A 100 -8.57 -6.77 -8.56
CA VAL A 100 -7.61 -5.86 -9.20
C VAL A 100 -6.67 -6.63 -10.12
N GLU A 101 -6.25 -5.99 -11.20
CA GLU A 101 -5.43 -6.57 -12.26
C GLU A 101 -3.93 -6.39 -11.96
N THR A 102 -3.52 -5.20 -11.51
CA THR A 102 -2.09 -4.87 -11.42
C THR A 102 -1.42 -5.46 -10.17
N SER A 103 -0.18 -5.92 -10.33
CA SER A 103 0.61 -6.43 -9.19
C SER A 103 0.85 -5.36 -8.12
N TYR A 104 1.03 -4.09 -8.50
CA TYR A 104 1.13 -2.99 -7.54
C TYR A 104 -0.15 -2.84 -6.71
N ALA A 105 -1.33 -2.93 -7.34
CA ALA A 105 -2.60 -2.81 -6.62
C ALA A 105 -2.77 -3.96 -5.62
N LYS A 106 -2.46 -5.19 -6.02
CA LYS A 106 -2.49 -6.35 -5.12
C LYS A 106 -1.54 -6.18 -3.94
N THR A 107 -0.31 -5.71 -4.19
CA THR A 107 0.67 -5.43 -3.14
C THR A 107 0.21 -4.32 -2.19
N LEU A 108 -0.39 -3.24 -2.72
CA LEU A 108 -0.96 -2.18 -1.89
C LEU A 108 -2.04 -2.74 -0.96
N ILE A 109 -2.99 -3.51 -1.51
CA ILE A 109 -4.07 -4.13 -0.73
C ILE A 109 -3.50 -5.08 0.32
N ALA A 110 -2.59 -5.98 -0.06
CA ALA A 110 -2.00 -6.96 0.85
C ALA A 110 -1.26 -6.32 2.04
N ASN A 111 -0.46 -5.28 1.77
CA ASN A 111 0.23 -4.54 2.82
C ASN A 111 -0.74 -3.75 3.71
N SER A 112 -1.83 -3.24 3.13
CA SER A 112 -2.81 -2.44 3.87
C SER A 112 -3.61 -3.31 4.83
N ILE A 113 -4.06 -4.48 4.37
CA ILE A 113 -4.73 -5.49 5.22
C ILE A 113 -3.79 -5.99 6.32
N THR A 114 -2.51 -6.21 5.99
CA THR A 114 -1.51 -6.70 6.95
C THR A 114 -1.18 -5.67 8.03
N ASN A 115 -1.08 -4.39 7.65
CA ASN A 115 -0.75 -3.34 8.59
C ASN A 115 -1.94 -2.99 9.48
N THR A 116 -3.19 -3.07 8.99
CA THR A 116 -4.37 -2.93 9.85
C THR A 116 -4.48 -4.09 10.83
N PRO A 117 -4.44 -3.84 12.16
CA PRO A 117 -4.46 -4.90 13.16
C PRO A 117 -5.66 -5.84 13.04
N GLY A 118 -5.41 -7.13 13.19
CA GLY A 118 -6.44 -8.17 13.17
C GLY A 118 -6.41 -9.05 11.92
N THR A 119 -5.67 -8.67 10.88
CA THR A 119 -5.50 -9.47 9.66
C THR A 119 -4.03 -9.53 9.21
N TYR A 120 -3.64 -10.61 8.54
CA TYR A 120 -2.32 -10.79 7.95
C TYR A 120 -2.41 -11.64 6.67
N VAL A 121 -1.79 -11.19 5.58
CA VAL A 121 -1.75 -11.97 4.34
C VAL A 121 -0.66 -13.06 4.44
N VAL A 122 -1.07 -14.31 4.41
CA VAL A 122 -0.18 -15.48 4.48
C VAL A 122 0.32 -15.89 3.11
N ASN A 123 -0.53 -15.81 2.10
CA ASN A 123 -0.21 -16.17 0.73
C ASN A 123 -1.10 -15.37 -0.25
N MET A 124 -0.67 -15.26 -1.50
CA MET A 124 -1.39 -14.58 -2.56
C MET A 124 -1.21 -15.34 -3.88
N ASP A 125 -2.32 -15.55 -4.59
CA ASP A 125 -2.34 -16.00 -5.97
C ASP A 125 -2.87 -14.89 -6.90
N GLU A 126 -3.13 -15.20 -8.17
CA GLU A 126 -3.58 -14.18 -9.13
C GLU A 126 -4.95 -13.59 -8.80
N LYS A 127 -5.83 -14.35 -8.14
CA LYS A 127 -7.25 -14.00 -7.92
C LYS A 127 -7.63 -13.91 -6.46
N TYR A 128 -6.81 -14.42 -5.55
CA TYR A 128 -7.13 -14.57 -4.14
C TYR A 128 -5.96 -14.22 -3.22
N LEU A 129 -6.31 -13.67 -2.06
CA LEU A 129 -5.45 -13.58 -0.89
C LEU A 129 -5.88 -14.65 0.10
N TYR A 130 -4.90 -15.29 0.74
CA TYR A 130 -5.11 -16.16 1.89
C TYR A 130 -4.76 -15.34 3.12
N VAL A 131 -5.78 -14.97 3.89
CA VAL A 131 -5.66 -14.01 4.99
C VAL A 131 -5.89 -14.74 6.30
N HIS A 132 -4.92 -14.67 7.21
CA HIS A 132 -5.14 -15.01 8.60
C HIS A 132 -5.93 -13.87 9.26
N TRP A 133 -7.09 -14.18 9.82
CA TRP A 133 -7.98 -13.24 10.49
C TRP A 133 -8.09 -13.62 11.96
N ILE A 134 -7.92 -12.63 12.85
CA ILE A 134 -8.01 -12.82 14.31
C ILE A 134 -9.39 -13.29 14.77
N ASP A 135 -10.43 -12.96 14.01
CA ASP A 135 -11.80 -13.34 14.29
C ASP A 135 -12.59 -13.51 13.01
N VAL A 136 -12.68 -14.75 12.56
CA VAL A 136 -13.41 -15.14 11.37
C VAL A 136 -14.91 -14.95 11.61
N ALA A 137 -15.46 -13.86 11.06
CA ALA A 137 -16.89 -13.58 11.08
C ALA A 137 -17.65 -14.38 10.00
N THR A 138 -16.96 -14.83 8.95
CA THR A 138 -17.55 -15.58 7.84
C THR A 138 -16.50 -16.39 7.09
N GLU A 139 -16.89 -17.56 6.59
CA GLU A 139 -16.09 -18.38 5.68
C GLU A 139 -16.47 -18.18 4.21
N ASP A 140 -17.53 -17.40 3.93
CA ASP A 140 -17.93 -17.06 2.58
C ASP A 140 -16.89 -16.10 1.96
N PRO A 141 -16.27 -16.45 0.82
CA PRO A 141 -15.20 -15.64 0.24
C PRO A 141 -15.60 -14.22 -0.11
N GLU A 142 -16.81 -14.00 -0.64
CA GLU A 142 -17.23 -12.65 -1.04
C GLU A 142 -17.56 -11.80 0.20
N LYS A 143 -18.18 -12.38 1.23
CA LYS A 143 -18.38 -11.66 2.50
C LYS A 143 -17.06 -11.35 3.18
N ALA A 144 -16.08 -12.26 3.12
CA ALA A 144 -14.74 -12.00 3.63
C ALA A 144 -14.07 -10.84 2.88
N ARG A 145 -14.28 -10.71 1.56
CA ARG A 145 -13.82 -9.56 0.76
C ARG A 145 -14.48 -8.26 1.21
N GLU A 146 -15.79 -8.25 1.41
CA GLU A 146 -16.52 -7.06 1.88
C GLU A 146 -15.97 -6.54 3.21
N GLU A 147 -15.64 -7.44 4.14
CA GLU A 147 -15.14 -7.08 5.47
C GLU A 147 -13.63 -6.73 5.48
N ILE A 148 -12.83 -7.38 4.64
CA ILE A 148 -11.35 -7.31 4.74
C ILE A 148 -10.73 -6.41 3.67
N SER A 149 -11.13 -6.50 2.40
CA SER A 149 -10.38 -5.93 1.27
C SER A 149 -11.11 -4.91 0.42
N ALA A 150 -12.44 -4.89 0.43
CA ALA A 150 -13.25 -4.10 -0.52
C ALA A 150 -12.95 -2.59 -0.49
N ASP A 151 -12.79 -2.01 0.71
CA ASP A 151 -12.44 -0.60 0.85
C ASP A 151 -11.04 -0.30 0.27
N PHE A 152 -10.05 -1.16 0.54
CA PHE A 152 -8.70 -1.02 0.01
C PHE A 152 -8.66 -1.19 -1.51
N GLU A 153 -9.41 -2.14 -2.06
CA GLU A 153 -9.57 -2.35 -3.51
C GLU A 153 -10.08 -1.09 -4.20
N ARG A 154 -11.10 -0.43 -3.63
CA ARG A 154 -11.67 0.80 -4.19
C ARG A 154 -10.63 1.89 -4.38
N PHE A 155 -9.71 2.06 -3.42
CA PHE A 155 -8.63 3.03 -3.52
C PHE A 155 -7.51 2.55 -4.44
N ALA A 156 -7.12 1.28 -4.34
CA ALA A 156 -6.07 0.69 -5.15
C ALA A 156 -6.36 0.82 -6.65
N LYS A 157 -7.60 0.58 -7.09
CA LYS A 157 -8.04 0.83 -8.47
C LYS A 157 -7.76 2.25 -8.93
N ARG A 158 -8.15 3.25 -8.13
CA ARG A 158 -8.00 4.68 -8.49
C ARG A 158 -6.55 5.15 -8.54
N ILE A 159 -5.69 4.52 -7.75
CA ILE A 159 -4.26 4.90 -7.64
C ILE A 159 -3.44 4.16 -8.70
N LEU A 160 -3.70 2.87 -8.91
CA LEU A 160 -2.77 1.97 -9.59
C LEU A 160 -3.31 1.45 -10.93
N GLU A 161 -4.61 1.54 -11.20
CA GLU A 161 -5.23 1.09 -12.46
C GLU A 161 -5.55 2.23 -13.41
#